data_AF-A0A8T2AHP2-F1
#
_entry.id   AF-A0A8T2AHP2-F1
#
_cell.length_a   1.000
_cell.length_b   1.000
_cell.length_c   1.000
_cell.angle_alpha   90.00
_cell.angle_beta   90.00
_cell.angle_gamma   90.00
#
_symmetry.space_group_name_H-M   'P 1'
#
loop_
_entity.id
_entity.type
_entity.pdbx_description
1 polymer ?
#
loop_
_entity_poly.entity_id
_entity_poly.type
_entity_poly.pdbx_seq_one_letter_code
_entity_poly.pdbx_strand_id
1 'polypeptide(L)'
;MELDPKKFAELLDKIEAEADEFLLARNQMVENDKERNVNREALTALRKRARTTKTSVLSPFDSMMKDIHGSSTKPLVQEVCSTCGSHDSSEPTWMMLPGADLFAAIPFHAVHTMLEKSFILFTFFATLS
;
A
#
# COMPACT_ATOMS: atom_id res chain seq x y z
N MET A 1 32.91 -52.83 -18.88
CA MET A 1 32.56 -52.03 -20.07
C MET A 1 33.57 -50.90 -20.11
N GLU A 2 34.64 -51.03 -20.90
CA GLU A 2 35.61 -49.94 -21.04
C GLU A 2 34.94 -48.83 -21.84
N LEU A 3 34.75 -47.67 -21.21
CA LEU A 3 34.30 -46.47 -21.89
C LEU A 3 35.45 -46.00 -22.78
N ASP A 4 35.14 -45.76 -24.06
CA ASP A 4 36.06 -45.11 -24.99
C ASP A 4 36.58 -43.80 -24.34
N PRO A 5 37.90 -43.63 -24.17
CA PRO A 5 38.47 -42.48 -23.46
C PRO A 5 37.97 -41.13 -23.96
N LYS A 6 37.65 -41.02 -25.26
CA LYS A 6 37.10 -39.80 -25.85
C LYS A 6 35.68 -39.52 -25.37
N LYS A 7 34.82 -40.53 -25.33
CA LYS A 7 33.45 -40.41 -24.83
C LYS A 7 33.40 -40.09 -23.35
N PHE A 8 34.38 -40.60 -22.59
CA PHE A 8 34.49 -40.30 -21.18
C PHE A 8 34.88 -38.83 -20.95
N ALA A 9 35.83 -38.29 -21.71
CA ALA A 9 36.19 -36.87 -21.65
C ALA A 9 35.00 -35.96 -22.02
N GLU A 10 34.29 -36.25 -23.11
CA GLU A 10 33.09 -35.49 -23.51
C GLU A 10 31.97 -35.52 -22.46
N LEU A 11 31.87 -36.61 -21.69
CA LEU A 11 30.90 -36.71 -20.60
C LEU A 11 31.31 -35.81 -19.41
N LEU A 12 32.59 -35.77 -19.07
CA LEU A 12 33.10 -34.90 -18.02
C LEU A 12 32.89 -33.42 -18.38
N ASP A 13 33.18 -33.02 -19.62
CA ASP A 13 32.96 -31.66 -20.09
C ASP A 13 31.48 -31.23 -19.96
N LYS A 14 30.55 -32.14 -20.25
CA LYS A 14 29.11 -31.88 -20.09
C LYS A 14 28.71 -31.72 -18.62
N ILE A 15 29.25 -32.56 -17.75
CA ILE A 15 28.97 -32.49 -16.31
C ILE A 15 29.52 -31.18 -15.74
N GLU A 16 30.71 -30.76 -16.14
CA GLU A 16 31.29 -29.48 -15.74
C GLU A 16 30.45 -28.30 -16.22
N ALA A 17 30.03 -28.29 -17.48
CA ALA A 17 29.15 -27.25 -18.01
C ALA A 17 27.81 -27.17 -17.26
N GLU A 18 27.17 -28.30 -16.96
CA GLU A 18 25.92 -28.34 -16.20
C GLU A 18 26.13 -27.89 -14.74
N ALA A 19 27.26 -28.25 -14.12
CA ALA A 19 27.61 -27.81 -12.78
C ALA A 19 27.81 -26.28 -12.72
N ASP A 20 28.43 -25.68 -13.73
CA ASP A 20 28.61 -24.23 -13.83
C ASP A 20 27.28 -23.49 -13.97
N GLU A 21 26.37 -24.00 -14.81
CA GLU A 21 25.01 -23.45 -14.95
C GLU A 21 24.24 -23.52 -13.63
N PHE A 22 24.33 -24.65 -12.92
CA PHE A 22 23.71 -24.81 -11.62
C PHE A 22 24.25 -23.83 -10.58
N LEU A 23 25.58 -23.65 -10.54
CA LEU A 23 26.22 -22.69 -9.64
C LEU A 23 25.81 -21.25 -9.95
N LEU A 24 25.69 -20.89 -11.23
CA LEU A 24 25.22 -19.59 -11.67
C LEU A 24 23.78 -19.34 -11.21
N ALA A 25 22.87 -20.30 -11.43
CA ALA A 25 21.48 -20.21 -11.00
C ALA A 25 21.36 -20.06 -9.48
N ARG A 26 22.16 -20.81 -8.71
CA ARG A 26 22.21 -20.71 -7.24
C ARG A 26 22.64 -19.31 -6.80
N ASN A 27 23.69 -18.75 -7.42
CA ASN A 27 24.18 -17.42 -7.06
C ASN A 27 23.16 -16.33 -7.39
N GLN A 28 22.47 -16.44 -8.53
CA GLN A 28 21.39 -15.51 -8.86
C GLN A 28 20.25 -15.54 -7.83
N MET A 29 19.90 -16.72 -7.33
CA MET A 29 18.89 -16.84 -6.28
C MET A 29 19.29 -16.11 -4.99
N VAL A 30 20.58 -16.16 -4.62
CA VAL A 30 21.10 -15.43 -3.45
C VAL A 30 21.03 -13.92 -3.65
N GLU A 31 21.43 -13.42 -4.82
CA GLU A 31 21.35 -11.98 -5.12
C GLU A 31 19.90 -11.48 -5.15
N ASN A 32 18.99 -12.26 -5.74
CA ASN A 32 17.55 -11.97 -5.72
C ASN A 32 17.00 -11.89 -4.28
N ASP A 33 17.43 -12.77 -3.37
CA ASP A 33 16.98 -12.74 -1.98
C ASP A 33 17.49 -11.50 -1.23
N LYS A 34 18.74 -11.10 -1.49
CA LYS A 34 19.30 -9.84 -0.96
C LYS A 34 18.48 -8.64 -1.42
N GLU A 35 18.19 -8.53 -2.71
CA GLU A 35 17.37 -7.44 -3.25
C GLU A 35 15.96 -7.42 -2.64
N ARG A 36 15.32 -8.59 -2.51
CA ARG A 36 14.02 -8.71 -1.85
C ARG A 36 14.07 -8.24 -0.40
N ASN A 37 15.13 -8.58 0.33
CA ASN A 37 15.30 -8.13 1.71
C ASN A 37 15.50 -6.61 1.80
N VAL A 38 16.33 -6.02 0.93
CA VAL A 38 16.53 -4.57 0.86
C VAL A 38 15.20 -3.85 0.56
N ASN A 39 14.41 -4.36 -0.38
CA ASN A 39 13.09 -3.81 -0.70
C ASN A 39 12.13 -3.86 0.49
N ARG A 40 12.16 -4.96 1.27
CA ARG A 40 11.36 -5.08 2.50
C ARG A 40 11.75 -4.04 3.55
N GLU A 41 13.05 -3.79 3.71
CA GLU A 41 13.57 -2.77 4.63
C GLU A 41 13.22 -1.36 4.17
N ALA A 42 13.40 -1.06 2.88
CA ALA A 42 13.01 0.22 2.28
C ALA A 42 11.50 0.50 2.46
N LEU A 43 10.65 -0.49 2.17
CA LEU A 43 9.22 -0.38 2.37
C LEU A 43 8.86 -0.16 3.85
N THR A 44 9.58 -0.82 4.76
CA THR A 44 9.37 -0.63 6.20
C THR A 44 9.77 0.78 6.65
N ALA A 45 10.88 1.32 6.12
CA ALA A 45 11.31 2.68 6.38
C ALA A 45 10.31 3.72 5.83
N LEU A 46 9.79 3.51 4.62
CA LEU A 46 8.74 4.34 4.02
C LEU A 46 7.48 4.36 4.88
N ARG A 47 6.99 3.18 5.30
CA ARG A 47 5.83 3.08 6.21
C ARG A 47 6.06 3.79 7.54
N LYS A 48 7.25 3.67 8.13
CA LYS A 48 7.60 4.38 9.37
C LYS A 48 7.56 5.90 9.17
N ARG A 49 8.01 6.40 8.01
CA ARG A 49 7.96 7.82 7.66
C ARG A 49 6.53 8.30 7.44
N ALA A 50 5.73 7.52 6.72
CA ALA A 50 4.33 7.80 6.42
C ALA A 50 3.37 7.52 7.59
N ARG A 51 3.86 6.90 8.68
CA ARG A 51 3.08 6.43 9.84
C ARG A 51 1.95 5.44 9.44
N THR A 52 2.18 4.61 8.44
CA THR A 52 1.21 3.61 7.98
C THR A 52 1.49 2.24 8.59
N THR A 53 0.43 1.46 8.86
CA THR A 53 0.56 0.13 9.48
C THR A 53 0.83 -0.97 8.45
N LYS A 54 1.31 -2.13 8.92
CA LYS A 54 1.68 -3.27 8.08
C LYS A 54 0.46 -4.03 7.52
N THR A 55 -0.74 -3.75 8.00
CA THR A 55 -1.97 -4.51 7.69
C THR A 55 -2.88 -3.69 6.79
N SER A 56 -3.46 -4.33 5.78
CA SER A 56 -4.53 -3.79 4.94
C SER A 56 -5.91 -3.88 5.61
N VAL A 57 -5.97 -3.95 6.95
CA VAL A 57 -7.20 -4.27 7.68
C VAL A 57 -7.67 -3.07 8.47
N LEU A 58 -8.91 -2.69 8.13
CA LEU A 58 -9.85 -1.74 8.74
C LEU A 58 -9.18 -0.65 9.57
N SER A 59 -8.85 0.42 8.85
CA SER A 59 -8.49 1.72 9.42
C SER A 59 -9.50 2.12 10.50
N PRO A 60 -9.11 2.89 11.53
CA PRO A 60 -10.04 3.58 12.43
C PRO A 60 -11.20 4.30 11.70
N PHE A 61 -11.01 4.58 10.41
CA PHE A 61 -12.02 5.02 9.46
C PHE A 61 -13.29 4.16 9.41
N ASP A 62 -13.23 2.83 9.49
CA ASP A 62 -14.44 1.99 9.50
C ASP A 62 -15.30 2.20 10.74
N SER A 63 -14.68 2.56 11.87
CA SER A 63 -15.42 2.96 13.07
C SER A 63 -16.03 4.36 12.91
N MET A 64 -15.33 5.30 12.26
CA MET A 64 -15.84 6.65 11.99
C MET A 64 -16.97 6.68 10.94
N MET A 65 -16.88 5.85 9.90
CA MET A 65 -17.91 5.74 8.87
C MET A 65 -19.22 5.18 9.43
N LYS A 66 -19.16 4.36 10.49
CA LYS A 66 -20.37 3.91 11.20
C LYS A 66 -21.11 5.06 11.89
N ASP A 67 -20.38 6.02 12.45
CA ASP A 67 -21.00 7.20 13.08
C ASP A 67 -21.59 8.17 12.05
N ILE A 68 -20.98 8.26 10.87
CA ILE A 68 -21.47 9.10 9.75
C ILE A 68 -22.72 8.48 9.11
N HIS A 69 -22.79 7.15 9.00
CA HIS A 69 -23.96 6.45 8.45
C HIS A 69 -25.11 6.24 9.48
N GLY A 70 -24.83 6.40 10.77
CA GLY A 70 -25.76 6.10 11.87
C GLY A 70 -26.83 7.17 12.17
N SER A 71 -26.71 8.39 11.64
CA SER A 71 -27.69 9.47 11.87
C SER A 71 -28.85 9.43 10.87
N SER A 72 -29.46 8.24 10.68
CA SER A 72 -30.70 8.07 9.90
C SER A 72 -31.95 8.30 10.77
N THR A 73 -31.88 9.11 11.81
CA THR A 73 -33.07 9.70 12.42
C THR A 73 -33.37 10.98 11.67
N LYS A 74 -34.36 10.97 10.77
CA LYS A 74 -34.85 12.16 10.06
C LYS A 74 -35.01 13.33 11.05
N PRO A 75 -34.15 14.36 11.01
CA PRO A 75 -34.37 15.53 11.84
C PRO A 75 -35.48 16.36 11.20
N LEU A 76 -36.46 16.80 11.98
CA LEU A 76 -37.56 17.66 11.52
C LEU A 76 -37.07 19.05 11.06
N VAL A 77 -35.80 19.37 11.31
CA VAL A 77 -35.09 20.57 10.84
C VAL A 77 -33.73 20.12 10.30
N GLN A 78 -33.49 20.34 9.01
CA GLN A 78 -32.20 20.07 8.40
C GLN A 78 -31.17 21.07 8.96
N GLU A 79 -30.33 20.62 9.90
CA GLU A 79 -29.19 21.41 10.36
C GLU A 79 -28.25 21.59 9.16
N VAL A 80 -28.29 22.78 8.56
CA VAL A 80 -27.38 23.15 7.49
C VAL A 80 -26.01 23.39 8.11
N CYS A 81 -25.05 22.54 7.79
CA CYS A 81 -23.67 22.74 8.20
C CYS A 81 -23.18 24.11 7.73
N SER A 82 -22.60 24.90 8.63
CA SER A 82 -22.09 26.26 8.33
C SER A 82 -21.04 26.28 7.22
N THR A 83 -20.30 25.17 7.05
CA THR A 83 -19.22 25.03 6.09
C THR A 83 -19.69 24.44 4.76
N CYS A 84 -20.63 23.49 4.76
CA CYS A 84 -21.25 23.02 3.52
C CYS A 84 -22.25 24.02 2.94
N GLY A 85 -22.97 24.79 3.77
CA GLY A 85 -24.07 25.63 3.31
C GLY A 85 -25.07 24.82 2.46
N SER A 86 -25.37 25.33 1.26
CA SER A 86 -26.26 24.67 0.28
C SER A 86 -25.56 23.66 -0.64
N HIS A 87 -24.28 23.38 -0.41
CA HIS A 87 -23.53 22.39 -1.19
C HIS A 87 -24.04 20.98 -0.92
N ASP A 88 -23.96 20.09 -1.92
CA ASP A 88 -24.30 18.68 -1.71
C ASP A 88 -23.32 18.07 -0.70
N SER A 89 -23.81 17.75 0.49
CA SER A 89 -23.04 17.12 1.56
C SER A 89 -22.59 15.69 1.20
N SER A 90 -23.27 15.07 0.23
CA SER A 90 -23.00 13.70 -0.23
C SER A 90 -22.06 13.63 -1.43
N GLU A 91 -21.63 14.78 -1.97
CA GLU A 91 -20.71 14.81 -3.10
C GLU A 91 -19.42 14.05 -2.76
N PRO A 92 -19.00 13.09 -3.61
CA PRO A 92 -17.80 12.31 -3.35
C PRO A 92 -16.55 13.18 -3.50
N THR A 93 -15.82 13.34 -2.40
CA THR A 93 -14.53 14.03 -2.36
C THR A 93 -13.42 13.01 -2.14
N TRP A 94 -12.38 13.06 -2.97
CA TRP A 94 -11.22 12.19 -2.82
C TRP A 94 -10.32 12.70 -1.70
N MET A 95 -10.07 11.85 -0.71
CA MET A 95 -9.18 12.16 0.41
C MET A 95 -8.19 11.02 0.62
N MET A 96 -6.92 11.37 0.86
CA MET A 96 -5.92 10.42 1.36
C MET A 96 -6.12 10.23 2.85
N LEU A 97 -6.36 8.99 3.28
CA LEU A 97 -6.65 8.71 4.69
C LEU A 97 -5.37 8.78 5.53
N PRO A 98 -5.31 9.60 6.60
CA PRO A 98 -4.14 9.65 7.47
C PRO A 98 -3.83 8.26 8.06
N GLY A 99 -2.57 7.81 7.95
CA GLY A 99 -2.15 6.50 8.44
C GLY A 99 -2.50 5.31 7.54
N ALA A 100 -3.12 5.53 6.39
CA ALA A 100 -3.29 4.54 5.33
C ALA A 100 -2.80 5.08 3.99
N ASP A 101 -2.04 4.28 3.23
CA ASP A 101 -1.65 4.62 1.85
C ASP A 101 -2.82 4.37 0.88
N LEU A 102 -4.02 4.91 1.21
CA LEU A 102 -5.27 4.68 0.49
C LEU A 102 -6.00 5.99 0.22
N PHE A 103 -6.36 6.21 -1.04
CA PHE A 103 -7.32 7.23 -1.44
C PHE A 103 -8.73 6.64 -1.40
N ALA A 104 -9.65 7.35 -0.75
CA ALA A 104 -11.06 6.98 -0.71
C ALA A 104 -11.93 8.15 -1.18
N ALA A 105 -12.98 7.84 -1.93
CA ALA A 105 -14.05 8.78 -2.23
C ALA A 105 -15.01 8.77 -1.04
N ILE A 106 -15.05 9.88 -0.31
CA ILE A 106 -15.85 10.01 0.92
C ILE A 106 -16.69 11.30 0.85
N PRO A 107 -17.86 11.38 1.51
CA PRO A 107 -18.74 12.54 1.39
C PRO A 107 -18.04 13.84 1.80
N PHE A 108 -18.24 14.92 1.06
CA PHE A 108 -17.66 16.23 1.34
C PHE A 108 -17.91 16.70 2.77
N HIS A 109 -19.10 16.43 3.32
CA HIS A 109 -19.41 16.79 4.70
C HIS A 109 -18.50 16.09 5.71
N ALA A 110 -18.18 14.81 5.46
CA ALA A 110 -17.25 14.05 6.29
C ALA A 110 -15.82 14.60 6.18
N VAL A 111 -15.38 14.94 4.97
CA VAL A 111 -14.02 15.48 4.72
C VAL A 111 -13.77 16.75 5.53
N HIS A 112 -14.59 17.79 5.38
CA HIS A 112 -14.31 19.03 6.07
C HIS A 112 -14.57 18.91 7.59
N THR A 113 -15.52 18.09 8.04
CA THR A 113 -15.71 17.80 9.47
C THR A 113 -14.46 17.15 10.07
N MET A 114 -13.80 16.24 9.35
CA MET A 114 -12.54 15.62 9.75
C MET A 114 -11.38 16.63 9.79
N LEU A 115 -11.37 17.60 8.86
CA LEU A 115 -10.38 18.68 8.82
C LEU A 115 -10.58 19.68 9.96
N GLU A 116 -11.82 20.11 10.23
CA GLU A 116 -12.15 21.08 11.29
C GLU A 116 -11.90 20.53 12.69
N LYS A 117 -12.25 19.26 12.94
CA LYS A 117 -12.02 18.58 14.23
C LYS A 117 -10.55 18.25 14.51
N SER A 118 -9.62 18.69 13.65
CA SER A 118 -8.17 18.64 13.88
C SER A 118 -7.63 17.23 14.17
N PHE A 119 -8.00 16.23 13.36
CA PHE A 119 -7.32 14.92 13.37
C PHE A 119 -6.07 14.90 12.46
N ILE A 120 -5.77 16.00 11.77
CA ILE A 120 -4.77 16.04 10.69
C ILE A 120 -3.83 17.23 10.87
N LEU A 121 -2.87 17.08 11.77
CA LEU A 121 -1.60 17.79 11.66
C LEU A 121 -0.68 16.90 10.78
N PHE A 122 -0.28 17.47 9.65
CA PHE A 122 0.75 17.07 8.65
C PHE A 122 0.28 16.54 7.27
N THR A 123 0.42 17.45 6.29
CA THR A 123 0.90 17.30 4.88
C THR A 123 -0.04 16.62 3.86
N PHE A 124 -0.26 17.12 2.62
CA PHE A 124 0.11 18.32 1.87
C PHE A 124 -0.82 18.41 0.62
N PHE A 125 -0.86 19.60 0.01
CA PHE A 125 -1.45 20.01 -1.27
C PHE A 125 -1.57 18.97 -2.41
N ALA A 126 -2.68 19.06 -3.16
CA ALA A 126 -2.64 19.17 -4.63
C ALA A 126 -3.97 19.73 -5.16
N THR A 127 -4.04 21.07 -5.22
CA THR A 127 -4.87 21.77 -6.21
C THR A 127 -4.37 21.38 -7.60
N LEU A 128 -5.14 20.55 -8.29
CA LEU A 128 -5.11 20.39 -9.73
C LEU A 128 -6.37 21.06 -10.29
N SER A 129 -6.31 22.38 -10.46
CA SER A 129 -6.69 23.11 -11.67
C SER A 129 -6.40 24.59 -11.51
#